data_AF-A0AAV1Y921-F1
#
_entry.id   AF-A0AAV1Y921-F1
#
_cell.length_a   1.000
_cell.length_b   1.000
_cell.length_c   1.000
_cell.angle_alpha   90.00
_cell.angle_beta   90.00
_cell.angle_gamma   90.00
#
_symmetry.space_group_name_H-M   'P 1'
#
loop_
_entity.id
_entity.type
_entity.pdbx_description
1 polymer ?
#
loop_
_entity_poly.entity_id
_entity_poly.type
_entity_poly.pdbx_seq_one_letter_code
_entity_poly.pdbx_strand_id
1 'polypeptide(L)'
;MIPTKGALLKRGISFNSGGGPLCPFCNNSLESSDHLFASCDISYSVWQLLYNWLNFSIVLPSKPIHHFSTHMGLISNHRLSKFWSVI
;
A
#
# COMPACT_ATOMS: atom_id res chain seq x y z
N MET A 1 13.66 -0.40 -4.80
CA MET A 1 12.67 -1.20 -5.56
C MET A 1 12.26 -2.36 -4.68
N ILE A 2 10.98 -2.46 -4.31
CA ILE A 2 10.50 -3.49 -3.36
C ILE A 2 10.55 -4.86 -4.05
N PRO A 3 11.09 -5.91 -3.43
CA PRO A 3 11.21 -7.23 -4.04
C PRO A 3 9.86 -7.97 -4.02
N THR A 4 8.89 -7.48 -4.79
CA THR A 4 7.58 -8.15 -4.89
C THR A 4 7.64 -9.38 -5.79
N LYS A 5 6.74 -10.35 -5.58
CA LYS A 5 6.64 -11.52 -6.47
C LYS A 5 6.41 -11.13 -7.92
N GLY A 6 5.61 -10.10 -8.19
CA GLY A 6 5.45 -9.57 -9.55
C GLY A 6 6.74 -8.98 -10.13
N ALA A 7 7.59 -8.36 -9.31
CA ALA A 7 8.90 -7.85 -9.75
C ALA A 7 9.94 -8.97 -9.96
N LEU A 8 9.83 -10.07 -9.21
CA LEU A 8 10.65 -11.27 -9.38
C LEU A 8 10.24 -12.05 -10.63
N LEU A 9 8.93 -12.19 -10.89
CA LEU A 9 8.41 -12.76 -12.13
C LEU A 9 8.93 -12.02 -13.37
N LYS A 10 8.91 -10.68 -13.34
CA LYS A 10 9.45 -9.86 -14.44
C LYS A 10 10.94 -10.09 -14.71
N ARG A 11 11.67 -10.65 -13.74
CA ARG A 11 13.07 -11.05 -13.86
C ARG A 11 13.26 -12.53 -14.20
N GLY A 12 12.18 -13.26 -14.49
CA GLY A 12 12.23 -14.67 -14.86
C GLY A 12 12.27 -15.64 -13.67
N ILE A 13 12.06 -15.17 -12.44
CA ILE A 13 12.03 -16.04 -11.26
C ILE A 13 10.62 -16.62 -11.10
N SER A 14 10.47 -17.94 -11.24
CA SER A 14 9.16 -18.62 -11.15
C SER A 14 8.86 -19.09 -9.72
N PHE A 15 7.57 -19.21 -9.41
CA PHE A 15 7.07 -19.61 -8.09
C PHE A 15 6.36 -20.97 -8.18
N ASN A 16 7.11 -22.04 -8.42
CA ASN A 16 6.56 -23.38 -8.68
C ASN A 16 6.03 -24.10 -7.43
N SER A 17 6.35 -23.62 -6.22
CA SER A 17 5.96 -24.27 -4.95
C SER A 17 5.44 -23.30 -3.89
N GLY A 18 5.37 -21.99 -4.19
CA GLY A 18 5.18 -20.92 -3.20
C GLY A 18 3.89 -20.10 -3.34
N GLY A 19 2.78 -20.74 -3.73
CA GLY A 19 1.47 -20.06 -3.83
C GLY A 19 1.35 -19.05 -4.99
N GLY A 20 2.26 -19.12 -5.98
CA GLY A 20 2.22 -18.26 -7.16
C GLY A 20 2.49 -16.77 -6.89
N PRO A 21 2.35 -15.92 -7.92
CA PRO A 21 2.68 -14.50 -7.87
C PRO A 21 1.57 -13.61 -7.30
N LEU A 22 0.54 -14.23 -6.73
CA LEU A 22 -0.62 -13.54 -6.19
C LEU A 22 -0.25 -12.84 -4.89
N CYS A 23 -0.98 -11.77 -4.63
CA CYS A 23 -0.88 -10.97 -3.42
C CYS A 23 -1.06 -11.85 -2.18
N PRO A 24 -0.14 -11.82 -1.21
CA PRO A 24 -0.23 -12.62 0.00
C PRO A 24 -1.39 -12.18 0.91
N PHE A 25 -1.94 -10.98 0.71
CA PHE A 25 -3.06 -10.48 1.50
C PHE A 25 -4.39 -10.92 0.90
N CYS A 26 -4.73 -10.44 -0.30
CA CYS A 26 -6.06 -10.69 -0.88
C CYS A 26 -6.13 -11.94 -1.75
N ASN A 27 -4.98 -12.50 -2.17
CA ASN A 27 -4.88 -13.64 -3.09
C ASN A 27 -5.67 -13.50 -4.41
N ASN A 28 -6.11 -12.29 -4.79
CA ASN A 28 -7.00 -12.06 -5.93
C ASN A 28 -6.33 -11.34 -7.10
N SER A 29 -5.15 -10.75 -6.89
CA SER A 29 -4.42 -9.98 -7.90
C SER A 29 -2.91 -10.15 -7.75
N LEU A 30 -2.16 -9.85 -8.82
CA LEU A 30 -0.71 -9.96 -8.82
C LEU A 30 -0.06 -9.05 -7.78
N GLU A 31 0.98 -9.58 -7.12
CA GLU A 31 1.72 -8.83 -6.12
C GLU A 31 2.61 -7.75 -6.77
N SER A 32 2.22 -6.50 -6.59
CA SER A 32 3.03 -5.32 -6.92
C SER A 32 3.10 -4.39 -5.69
N SER A 33 4.06 -3.47 -5.69
CA SER A 33 4.12 -2.44 -4.64
C SER A 33 2.81 -1.66 -4.58
N ASP A 34 2.30 -1.24 -5.73
CA ASP A 34 1.09 -0.41 -5.80
C ASP A 34 -0.11 -1.17 -5.24
N HIS A 35 -0.19 -2.47 -5.53
CA HIS A 35 -1.24 -3.31 -5.00
C HIS A 35 -1.09 -3.53 -3.48
N LEU A 36 0.10 -3.94 -3.01
CA LEU A 36 0.35 -4.19 -1.59
C LEU A 36 0.09 -2.98 -0.70
N PHE A 37 0.39 -1.77 -1.18
CA PHE A 37 0.32 -0.58 -0.34
C PHE A 37 -0.93 0.27 -0.56
N ALA A 38 -1.57 0.22 -1.74
CA ALA A 38 -2.63 1.18 -2.07
C ALA A 38 -3.91 0.53 -2.61
N SER A 39 -3.82 -0.51 -3.45
CA SER A 39 -4.99 -1.04 -4.16
C SER A 39 -5.51 -2.38 -3.64
N CYS A 40 -4.83 -3.02 -2.68
CA CYS A 40 -5.30 -4.23 -2.04
C CYS A 40 -6.40 -3.90 -1.04
N ASP A 41 -7.53 -4.60 -1.11
CA ASP A 41 -8.70 -4.36 -0.23
C ASP A 41 -8.34 -4.40 1.26
N ILE A 42 -7.45 -5.31 1.64
CA ILE A 42 -6.95 -5.42 3.02
C ILE A 42 -6.13 -4.18 3.40
N SER A 43 -5.15 -3.79 2.58
CA SER A 43 -4.31 -2.61 2.82
C SER A 43 -5.14 -1.33 2.83
N TYR A 44 -6.14 -1.23 1.94
CA TYR A 44 -7.08 -0.13 1.89
C TYR A 44 -7.89 -0.03 3.18
N SER A 45 -8.39 -1.17 3.69
CA SER A 45 -9.10 -1.22 4.98
C SER A 45 -8.22 -0.77 6.14
N VAL A 46 -6.93 -1.14 6.16
CA VAL A 46 -5.95 -0.66 7.14
C VAL A 46 -5.80 0.86 7.06
N TRP A 47 -5.68 1.42 5.84
CA TRP A 47 -5.62 2.87 5.67
C TRP A 47 -6.86 3.58 6.18
N GLN A 48 -8.05 3.06 5.89
CA GLN A 48 -9.30 3.62 6.41
C GLN A 48 -9.32 3.63 7.95
N LEU A 49 -8.88 2.55 8.59
CA LEU A 49 -8.77 2.46 10.04
C LEU A 49 -7.77 3.47 10.62
N LEU A 50 -6.60 3.61 9.98
CA LEU A 50 -5.58 4.59 10.38
C LEU A 50 -6.10 6.04 10.25
N TYR A 51 -6.76 6.37 9.13
CA TYR A 51 -7.33 7.71 8.95
C TYR A 51 -8.46 8.00 9.93
N ASN A 52 -9.32 7.00 10.22
CA ASN A 52 -10.33 7.11 11.26
C ASN A 52 -9.70 7.33 12.65
N TRP A 53 -8.66 6.57 13.00
CA TRP A 53 -7.93 6.72 14.26
C TRP A 53 -7.31 8.12 14.41
N LEU A 54 -6.83 8.68 13.31
CA LEU A 54 -6.23 10.02 13.27
C LEU A 54 -7.27 11.16 13.17
N ASN A 55 -8.58 10.86 13.20
CA ASN A 55 -9.68 11.80 12.97
C ASN A 55 -9.60 12.57 11.65
N PHE A 56 -9.03 11.96 10.60
CA PHE A 56 -9.05 12.53 9.26
C PHE A 56 -10.35 12.17 8.55
N SER A 57 -11.21 13.16 8.33
CA SER A 57 -12.36 13.04 7.42
C SER A 57 -11.90 13.22 5.98
N ILE A 58 -11.15 12.25 5.47
CA ILE A 58 -10.71 12.21 4.06
C ILE A 58 -11.51 11.10 3.39
N VAL A 59 -12.29 11.45 2.37
CA VAL A 59 -12.89 10.49 1.45
C VAL A 59 -11.74 9.94 0.61
N LEU A 60 -11.31 8.70 0.86
CA LEU A 60 -10.30 8.08 0.00
C LEU A 60 -10.87 8.00 -1.44
N PRO A 61 -10.20 8.60 -2.44
CA PRO A 61 -10.65 8.50 -3.82
C PRO A 61 -10.48 7.06 -4.32
N SER A 62 -11.43 6.59 -5.13
CA SER A 62 -11.57 5.21 -5.60
C SER A 62 -10.44 4.70 -6.52
N LYS A 63 -9.39 5.49 -6.79
CA LYS A 63 -8.27 5.12 -7.68
C LYS A 63 -6.92 5.32 -7.00
N PRO A 64 -6.11 4.27 -6.76
CA PRO A 64 -5.03 4.31 -5.77
C PRO A 64 -3.68 4.85 -6.26
N ILE A 65 -3.64 5.67 -7.32
CA ILE A 65 -2.38 6.08 -7.99
C ILE A 65 -1.91 7.49 -7.58
N HIS A 66 -2.76 8.32 -6.97
CA HIS A 66 -2.30 9.57 -6.35
C HIS A 66 -1.76 9.40 -4.92
N HIS A 67 -1.65 8.16 -4.43
CA HIS A 67 -1.40 7.88 -3.01
C HIS A 67 -0.02 8.37 -2.52
N PHE A 68 1.07 8.19 -3.25
CA PHE A 68 2.41 8.47 -2.71
C PHE A 68 2.73 9.98 -2.56
N SER A 69 2.38 10.78 -3.56
CA SER A 69 2.60 12.24 -3.54
C SER A 69 1.64 12.94 -2.55
N THR A 70 0.42 12.42 -2.43
CA THR A 70 -0.58 12.96 -1.49
C THR A 70 -0.27 12.50 -0.05
N HIS A 71 0.30 11.32 0.17
CA HIS A 71 0.78 10.93 1.51
C HIS A 71 1.88 11.88 1.99
N MET A 72 2.85 12.23 1.12
CA MET A 72 3.91 13.17 1.45
C MET A 72 3.40 14.61 1.61
N GLY A 73 2.43 15.02 0.79
CA GLY A 73 1.72 16.30 0.91
C GLY A 73 0.77 16.38 2.12
N LEU A 74 0.33 15.26 2.68
CA LEU A 74 -0.43 15.20 3.94
C LEU A 74 0.49 15.17 5.17
N ILE A 75 1.72 14.64 5.05
CA ILE A 75 2.74 14.64 6.11
C ILE A 75 3.23 16.06 6.44
N SER A 76 3.13 17.02 5.51
CA SER A 76 3.44 18.43 5.80
C SER A 76 2.44 19.08 6.77
N ASN A 77 1.39 18.37 7.17
CA ASN A 77 0.52 18.79 8.27
C ASN A 77 1.22 18.55 9.61
N HIS A 78 1.34 19.60 10.44
CA HIS A 78 2.15 19.61 11.67
C HIS A 78 1.88 18.46 12.67
N ARG A 79 0.68 17.85 12.62
CA ARG A 79 0.32 16.71 13.48
C ARG A 79 0.97 15.39 13.06
N LEU A 80 1.10 15.13 11.75
CA LEU A 80 1.73 13.92 11.23
C LEU A 80 3.25 14.04 11.24
N SER A 81 3.80 15.23 10.95
CA SER A 81 5.24 15.50 11.06
C SER A 81 5.81 15.13 12.43
N LYS A 82 5.07 15.39 13.54
CA LYS A 82 5.48 15.00 14.90
C LYS A 82 5.44 13.50 15.16
N PHE A 83 4.55 12.76 14.52
CA PHE A 83 4.43 11.32 14.70
C PHE A 83 5.52 10.58 13.92
N TRP A 84 5.75 11.00 12.66
CA TRP A 84 6.80 10.46 11.80
C TRP A 84 8.22 10.88 12.21
N SER A 85 8.40 11.90 13.06
CA SER A 85 9.71 12.23 13.62
C SER A 85 10.16 11.30 14.75
N VAL A 86 9.27 10.44 15.25
CA VAL A 86 9.51 9.52 16.38
C VAL A 86 9.73 8.07 15.91
N ILE A 87 9.34 7.75 14.68
CA ILE A 87 9.59 6.47 14.01
C ILE A 87 10.84 6.60 13.15
#